data_AF-A0A9W7IBV4-F1
#
_entry.id   AF-A0A9W7IBV4-F1
#
_cell.length_a   1.000
_cell.length_b   1.000
_cell.length_c   1.000
_cell.angle_alpha   90.00
_cell.angle_beta   90.00
_cell.angle_gamma   90.00
#
_symmetry.space_group_name_H-M   'P 1'
#
loop_
_entity.id
_entity.type
_entity.pdbx_description
1 polymer ?
#
loop_
_entity_poly.entity_id
_entity_poly.type
_entity_poly.pdbx_seq_one_letter_code
_entity_poly.pdbx_strand_id
1 'polypeptide(L)' 'MGKTLGPTGEFFKRRDEWRKHPMLGNQLRHATPGLGIALVAFGIYLVGEQVYNRVYAPSSSHHHQQQSSSHSH' A
#
# COMPACT_ATOMS: atom_id res chain seq x y z
N MET A 1 -28.91 11.15 11.27
CA MET A 1 -30.34 10.82 11.13
C MET A 1 -30.83 11.36 9.80
N GLY A 2 -31.36 10.51 8.93
CA GLY A 2 -31.83 10.91 7.60
C GLY A 2 -33.09 11.78 7.70
N LYS A 3 -33.18 12.76 6.81
CA LYS A 3 -34.34 13.65 6.60
C LYS A 3 -35.61 12.80 6.46
N THR A 4 -36.70 13.13 7.15
CA THR A 4 -37.99 12.45 6.98
C THR A 4 -38.43 12.62 5.52
N LEU A 5 -38.45 11.52 4.77
CA LEU A 5 -38.85 11.53 3.37
C LEU A 5 -40.38 11.67 3.31
N GLY A 6 -40.88 12.61 2.52
CA GLY A 6 -42.31 12.70 2.22
C GLY A 6 -42.83 11.45 1.49
N PRO A 7 -44.15 11.35 1.22
CA PRO A 7 -44.76 10.14 0.65
C PRO A 7 -44.10 9.64 -0.64
N THR A 8 -43.69 10.56 -1.52
CA THR A 8 -42.95 10.24 -2.76
C THR A 8 -41.52 9.76 -2.47
N GLY A 9 -40.86 10.30 -1.45
CA GLY A 9 -39.51 9.90 -1.06
C GLY A 9 -39.46 8.49 -0.46
N GLU A 10 -40.48 8.11 0.31
CA GLU A 10 -40.61 6.73 0.84
C GLU A 10 -40.92 5.71 -0.27
N PHE A 11 -41.65 6.10 -1.31
CA PHE A 11 -41.90 5.24 -2.48
C PHE A 11 -40.61 4.90 -3.24
N PHE A 12 -39.78 5.91 -3.53
CA PHE A 12 -38.48 5.70 -4.18
C PHE A 12 -37.50 4.96 -3.28
N LYS A 13 -37.53 5.22 -1.97
CA LYS A 13 -36.69 4.50 -1.00
C LYS A 13 -37.02 3.00 -0.97
N ARG A 14 -38.29 2.61 -0.84
CA ARG A 14 -38.69 1.18 -0.90
C ARG A 14 -38.26 0.50 -2.20
N ARG A 15 -38.35 1.21 -3.33
CA ARG A 15 -37.89 0.73 -4.64
C ARG A 15 -36.38 0.72 -4.81
N ASP A 16 -35.62 1.45 -4.01
CA ASP A 16 -34.16 1.55 -4.09
C ASP A 16 -33.46 0.65 -3.06
N GLU A 17 -34.21 0.18 -2.06
CA GLU A 17 -33.73 -0.72 -1.00
C GLU A 17 -33.17 -2.05 -1.54
N TRP A 18 -33.66 -2.58 -2.67
CA TRP A 18 -33.08 -3.78 -3.28
C TRP A 18 -31.63 -3.58 -3.75
N ARG A 19 -31.23 -2.34 -4.11
CA ARG A 19 -29.85 -2.02 -4.51
C ARG A 19 -28.91 -1.94 -3.32
N LYS A 20 -29.45 -1.78 -2.12
CA LYS A 20 -28.70 -1.78 -0.85
C LYS A 20 -28.42 -3.21 -0.36
N HIS A 21 -28.48 -4.20 -1.26
CA HIS A 21 -28.13 -5.56 -0.92
C HIS A 21 -26.69 -5.60 -0.37
N PRO A 22 -26.44 -6.32 0.74
CA PRO A 22 -25.12 -6.35 1.40
C PRO A 22 -23.98 -6.76 0.46
N MET A 23 -24.29 -7.50 -0.61
CA MET A 23 -23.33 -7.89 -1.66
C MET A 23 -22.82 -6.70 -2.52
N LEU A 24 -23.59 -5.61 -2.66
CA LEU A 24 -23.18 -4.42 -3.41
C LEU A 24 -22.59 -3.31 -2.53
N GLY A 25 -22.88 -3.29 -1.23
CA GLY A 25 -22.42 -2.23 -0.33
C GLY A 25 -20.99 -2.36 0.17
N ASN A 26 -20.39 -3.56 0.10
CA ASN A 26 -19.12 -3.88 0.75
C ASN A 26 -17.91 -3.88 -0.23
N GLN A 27 -17.97 -3.10 -1.30
CA GLN A 27 -16.96 -3.11 -2.37
C GLN A 27 -15.55 -2.75 -1.89
N LEU A 28 -15.40 -1.84 -0.91
CA LEU A 28 -14.09 -1.42 -0.42
C LEU A 28 -13.28 -2.55 0.21
N ARG A 29 -13.93 -3.54 0.83
CA ARG A 29 -13.24 -4.71 1.42
C ARG A 29 -12.77 -5.72 0.37
N HIS A 30 -13.35 -5.67 -0.83
CA HIS A 30 -13.02 -6.56 -1.94
C HIS A 30 -12.29 -5.86 -3.08
N ALA A 31 -12.07 -4.54 -3.00
CA ALA A 31 -11.41 -3.76 -4.03
C ALA A 31 -9.93 -4.13 -4.20
N THR A 32 -9.29 -4.61 -3.13
CA THR A 32 -7.87 -4.99 -3.13
C THR A 32 -7.67 -6.39 -2.53
N PRO A 33 -8.09 -7.44 -3.26
CA PRO A 33 -7.93 -8.81 -2.80
C PRO A 33 -6.43 -9.12 -2.62
N GLY A 34 -6.04 -9.57 -1.43
CA GLY A 34 -4.65 -9.94 -1.14
C GLY A 34 -3.71 -8.79 -0.76
N LEU A 35 -4.18 -7.54 -0.68
CA LEU A 35 -3.34 -6.40 -0.26
C LEU A 35 -2.69 -6.62 1.10
N GLY A 36 -3.43 -7.16 2.07
CA GLY A 36 -2.88 -7.46 3.40
C GLY A 36 -1.73 -8.48 3.35
N ILE A 37 -1.86 -9.51 2.52
CA ILE A 37 -0.82 -10.54 2.35
C ILE A 37 0.40 -9.95 1.65
N ALA A 38 0.19 -9.11 0.63
CA ALA A 38 1.25 -8.42 -0.08
C ALA A 38 2.05 -7.50 0.85
N LEU A 39 1.38 -6.75 1.74
CA LEU A 39 2.04 -5.89 2.72
C LEU A 39 2.90 -6.68 3.71
N VAL A 40 2.41 -7.84 4.18
CA VAL A 40 3.18 -8.72 5.07
C VAL A 40 4.42 -9.27 4.37
N ALA A 41 4.26 -9.81 3.16
CA ALA A 41 5.38 -10.35 2.38
C ALA A 41 6.43 -9.27 2.07
N PHE A 42 5.97 -8.08 1.68
CA PHE A 42 6.84 -6.94 1.42
C PHE A 42 7.57 -6.47 2.68
N GLY A 43 6.90 -6.43 3.83
CA GLY A 43 7.54 -6.11 5.11
C GLY A 43 8.65 -7.08 5.50
N ILE A 44 8.42 -8.39 5.32
CA ILE A 44 9.43 -9.43 5.58
C ILE A 44 10.63 -9.24 4.65
N TYR A 45 10.40 -8.95 3.38
CA TYR A 45 11.46 -8.70 2.41
C TYR A 45 12.36 -7.52 2.83
N LEU A 46 11.77 -6.37 3.17
CA LEU A 46 12.53 -5.20 3.58
C LEU A 46 13.35 -5.43 4.87
N VAL A 47 12.75 -6.09 5.87
CA VAL A 47 13.47 -6.42 7.11
C VAL A 47 14.60 -7.42 6.82
N GLY A 48 14.34 -8.44 6.00
CA GLY A 48 15.33 -9.41 5.58
C GLY A 48 16.51 -8.76 4.86
N GLU A 49 16.24 -7.85 3.94
CA GLU A 49 17.27 -7.09 3.20
C GLU A 49 18.10 -6.21 4.14
N GLN A 50 17.47 -5.49 5.08
CA GLN A 50 18.19 -4.66 6.05
C GLN A 50 19.08 -5.50 6.97
N VAL A 51 18.60 -6.64 7.47
CA VAL A 51 19.39 -7.53 8.31
C VAL A 51 20.52 -8.18 7.51
N TYR A 52 20.26 -8.65 6.30
CA TYR A 52 21.26 -9.24 5.42
C TYR A 52 22.38 -8.23 5.13
N ASN A 53 22.03 -7.01 4.72
CA ASN A 53 23.00 -5.95 4.48
C ASN A 53 23.74 -5.56 5.76
N ARG A 54 23.10 -5.55 6.93
CA ARG A 54 23.80 -5.26 8.21
C ARG A 54 24.84 -6.31 8.57
N VAL A 55 24.53 -7.59 8.34
CA VAL A 55 25.38 -8.72 8.77
C VAL A 55 26.44 -9.08 7.73
N TYR A 56 26.13 -8.94 6.46
CA TYR A 56 26.99 -9.39 5.35
C TYR A 56 27.55 -8.25 4.49
N ALA A 57 27.16 -6.98 4.69
CA ALA A 57 27.82 -5.91 3.94
C ALA A 57 29.29 -5.80 4.38
N PRO A 58 30.24 -5.84 3.43
CA PRO A 58 31.62 -5.52 3.74
C PRO A 58 31.65 -4.07 4.24
N SER A 59 32.22 -3.85 5.43
CA SER A 59 32.53 -2.51 5.91
C SER A 59 33.30 -1.78 4.82
N SER A 60 32.72 -0.71 4.28
CA SER A 60 33.35 0.18 3.32
C SER A 60 34.55 0.86 3.99
N SER A 61 35.68 0.18 3.99
CA SER A 61 36.97 0.73 4.37
C SER A 61 37.24 1.92 3.47
N HIS A 62 37.31 3.11 4.08
CA HIS A 62 37.77 4.34 3.47
C HIS A 62 39.15 4.15 2.81
N HIS A 63 39.20 3.81 1.53
CA HIS A 63 40.38 4.04 0.72
C HIS A 63 40.21 5.38 0.01
N HIS A 64 40.77 6.42 0.64
CA HIS A 64 41.16 7.65 -0.03
C HIS A 64 42.14 7.29 -1.16
N GLN A 65 41.64 7.05 -2.36
CA GLN A 65 42.49 6.94 -3.54
C GLN A 65 42.73 8.36 -4.06
N GLN A 66 43.80 8.97 -3.54
CA GLN A 66 44.41 10.16 -4.14
C GLN A 66 44.77 9.82 -5.60
N GLN A 67 44.03 10.35 -6.56
CA GLN A 67 44.49 10.36 -7.95
C GLN A 67 45.45 11.54 -8.13
N SER A 68 46.74 11.21 -8.11
CA SER A 68 47.84 12.10 -8.47
C SER A 68 47.81 12.42 -9.96
N SER A 69 47.94 13.72 -10.24
CA SER A 69 48.22 14.42 -11.50
C SER A 69 49.02 13.69 -12.58
N SER A 70 48.57 13.79 -13.84
CA SER A 70 49.46 13.93 -15.00
C SER A 70 48.72 14.49 -16.22
N HIS A 71 48.84 15.80 -16.47
CA HIS A 71 48.49 16.44 -17.75
C HIS A 71 49.80 16.55 -18.55
N SER A 72 49.88 15.83 -19.66
CA SER A 72 51.05 15.78 -20.54
C SER A 72 50.97 16.88 -21.62
N HIS A 73 52.10 17.56 -21.80
CA HIS A 73 52.39 18.63 -22.77
C HIS A 73 52.24 18.24 -24.23
#